data_AF-A0A6V7Q6G6-F1
#
_entry.id   AF-A0A6V7Q6G6-F1
#
_cell.length_a   1.000
_cell.length_b   1.000
_cell.length_c   1.000
_cell.angle_alpha   90.00
_cell.angle_beta   90.00
_cell.angle_gamma   90.00
#
_symmetry.space_group_name_H-M   'P 1'
#
loop_
_entity.id
_entity.type
_entity.pdbx_description
1 polymer ?
#
loop_
_entity_poly.entity_id
_entity_poly.type
_entity_poly.pdbx_seq_one_letter_code
_entity_poly.pdbx_strand_id
1 'polypeptide(L)'
;MAMMSKTRDLLEGLVREGSFKWVLSRRTSFDEEFEEMGRSPSGRRKWISELSPMANVIVGRCSRILDVSMDELQNNFDKEASDSIKHPSNYARNFLEYCCFRALALSSQVTGHLGDKSFRRLTFDMMLAWEVPSSSQPVHKVDMESTVGVEAFSRIAPAIPTIADVITCFNLFDVLSTSSGGRLSFAVYEKYLVELERVIKKMKTQSQSSLLSSLRSGRGEKILEVDGTLTTQPVLEHVGISAWPGRLTLTDHALYFEAIRVMTYDKAKVYELADDLKQVIKPELTGPWGSRLFDKAVMYKSISL
;
A
#
# COMPACT_ATOMS: atom_id res chain seq x y z
N MET A 1 -3.31 42.66 -50.73
CA MET A 1 -3.60 42.45 -49.29
C MET A 1 -3.92 40.98 -49.06
N ALA A 2 -2.89 40.16 -48.89
CA ALA A 2 -3.00 38.72 -48.64
C ALA A 2 -2.03 38.34 -47.52
N MET A 3 -2.49 38.47 -46.27
CA MET A 3 -1.88 37.85 -45.09
C MET A 3 -2.92 37.91 -43.96
N MET A 4 -3.94 37.04 -44.01
CA MET A 4 -4.78 36.82 -42.83
C MET A 4 -5.63 35.54 -42.82
N SER A 5 -5.52 34.65 -43.81
CA SER A 5 -6.24 33.35 -43.77
C SER A 5 -5.37 32.16 -43.36
N LYS A 6 -4.04 32.23 -43.51
CA LYS A 6 -3.15 31.08 -43.30
C LYS A 6 -2.89 30.70 -41.84
N THR A 7 -3.19 31.58 -40.89
CA THR A 7 -2.92 31.36 -39.45
C THR A 7 -4.11 30.75 -38.70
N ARG A 8 -5.32 30.76 -39.27
CA ARG A 8 -6.50 30.16 -38.63
C ARG A 8 -6.58 28.64 -38.85
N ASP A 9 -6.28 28.18 -40.06
CA ASP A 9 -6.37 26.75 -40.41
C ASP A 9 -5.26 25.89 -39.75
N LEU A 10 -4.09 26.47 -39.45
CA LEU A 10 -3.01 25.76 -38.74
C LEU A 10 -3.31 25.56 -37.25
N LEU A 11 -4.08 26.46 -36.63
CA LEU A 11 -4.46 26.35 -35.22
C LEU A 11 -5.61 25.36 -35.01
N GLU A 12 -6.50 25.21 -35.99
CA GLU A 12 -7.62 24.26 -35.92
C GLU A 12 -7.17 22.80 -36.14
N GLY A 13 -6.11 22.58 -36.92
CA GLY A 13 -5.46 21.26 -37.09
C GLY A 13 -4.73 20.78 -35.83
N LEU A 14 -4.08 21.69 -35.09
CA LEU A 14 -3.28 21.32 -33.91
C LEU A 14 -4.12 20.97 -32.67
N VAL A 15 -5.33 21.53 -32.56
CA VAL A 15 -6.26 21.24 -31.46
C VAL A 15 -6.99 19.90 -31.67
N ARG A 16 -7.14 19.45 -32.92
CA ARG A 16 -7.70 18.13 -33.24
C ARG A 16 -6.70 16.99 -33.28
N GLU A 17 -5.38 17.20 -33.24
CA GLU A 17 -4.41 16.09 -33.16
C GLU A 17 -3.88 15.84 -31.74
N GLY A 18 -3.84 16.88 -30.89
CA GLY A 18 -3.49 16.74 -29.47
C GLY A 18 -4.60 16.12 -28.61
N SER A 19 -5.87 16.25 -29.05
CA SER A 19 -7.04 15.83 -28.26
C SER A 19 -7.38 14.33 -28.38
N PHE A 20 -6.88 13.61 -29.39
CA PHE A 20 -7.19 12.17 -29.51
C PHE A 20 -6.11 11.27 -28.90
N LYS A 21 -4.88 11.76 -28.70
CA LYS A 21 -3.84 10.98 -28.02
C LYS A 21 -4.08 10.80 -26.52
N TRP A 22 -4.67 11.80 -25.84
CA TRP A 22 -5.03 11.64 -24.41
C TRP A 22 -6.28 10.76 -24.20
N VAL A 23 -7.18 10.70 -25.19
CA VAL A 23 -8.36 9.81 -25.16
C VAL A 23 -7.96 8.36 -25.45
N LEU A 24 -7.01 8.11 -26.35
CA LEU A 24 -6.46 6.75 -26.55
C LEU A 24 -5.57 6.27 -25.41
N SER A 25 -4.89 7.18 -24.69
CA SER A 25 -4.05 6.84 -23.53
C SER A 25 -4.86 6.44 -22.28
N ARG A 26 -6.19 6.53 -22.33
CA ARG A 26 -7.10 6.21 -21.21
C ARG A 26 -7.81 4.86 -21.37
N ARG A 27 -7.35 3.99 -22.28
CA ARG A 27 -7.66 2.56 -22.19
C ARG A 27 -7.00 2.02 -20.92
N THR A 28 -7.80 1.44 -20.04
CA THR A 28 -7.23 0.78 -18.87
C THR A 28 -6.52 -0.48 -19.33
N SER A 29 -5.44 -0.91 -18.68
CA SER A 29 -4.81 -2.22 -18.98
C SER A 29 -5.84 -3.35 -18.90
N PHE A 30 -6.88 -3.16 -18.09
CA PHE A 30 -8.04 -4.03 -18.02
C PHE A 30 -8.79 -4.14 -19.35
N ASP A 31 -9.08 -3.03 -20.05
CA ASP A 31 -9.84 -3.05 -21.31
C ASP A 31 -9.08 -3.81 -22.42
N GLU A 32 -7.76 -3.64 -22.47
CA GLU A 32 -6.90 -4.34 -23.42
C GLU A 32 -6.82 -5.83 -23.11
N GLU A 33 -6.64 -6.20 -21.85
CA GLU A 33 -6.60 -7.62 -21.43
C GLU A 33 -7.96 -8.30 -21.53
N PHE A 34 -9.04 -7.57 -21.28
CA PHE A 34 -10.41 -8.03 -21.50
C PHE A 34 -10.64 -8.34 -22.98
N GLU A 35 -10.21 -7.45 -23.88
CA GLU A 35 -10.27 -7.68 -25.32
C GLU A 35 -9.36 -8.84 -25.76
N GLU A 36 -8.13 -8.93 -25.23
CA GLU A 36 -7.16 -9.98 -25.54
C GLU A 36 -7.66 -11.36 -25.11
N MET A 37 -8.24 -11.47 -23.92
CA MET A 37 -8.87 -12.71 -23.43
C MET A 37 -10.07 -13.12 -24.29
N GLY A 38 -10.71 -12.15 -24.96
CA GLY A 38 -11.74 -12.38 -25.97
C GLY A 38 -11.21 -12.88 -27.31
N ARG A 39 -9.91 -12.70 -27.61
CA ARG A 39 -9.24 -13.06 -28.87
C ARG A 39 -8.42 -14.36 -28.74
N SER A 40 -9.06 -15.47 -28.38
CA SER A 40 -8.41 -16.79 -28.44
C SER A 40 -8.36 -17.33 -29.88
N PRO A 41 -7.24 -17.95 -30.33
CA PRO A 41 -7.11 -18.53 -31.67
C PRO A 41 -8.16 -19.60 -32.04
N SER A 42 -8.79 -20.20 -31.01
CA SER A 42 -9.84 -21.22 -31.15
C SER A 42 -11.27 -20.65 -31.27
N GLY A 43 -11.46 -19.33 -31.20
CA GLY A 43 -12.78 -18.68 -31.29
C GLY A 43 -13.68 -18.87 -30.06
N ARG A 44 -13.31 -19.70 -29.09
CA ARG A 44 -13.99 -19.79 -27.78
C ARG A 44 -13.34 -18.83 -26.78
N ARG A 45 -14.15 -17.94 -26.21
CA ARG A 45 -13.77 -17.19 -25.00
C ARG A 45 -13.50 -18.21 -23.88
N LYS A 46 -12.26 -18.30 -23.39
CA LYS A 46 -11.92 -19.09 -22.19
C LYS A 46 -12.40 -18.34 -20.96
N TRP A 47 -13.70 -18.39 -20.71
CA TRP A 47 -14.35 -17.70 -19.60
C TRP A 47 -15.03 -18.73 -18.71
N ILE A 48 -14.89 -18.56 -17.40
CA ILE A 48 -15.61 -19.32 -16.40
C ILE A 48 -16.93 -18.59 -16.16
N SER A 49 -18.05 -19.25 -16.45
CA SER A 49 -19.40 -18.68 -16.47
C SER A 49 -19.86 -18.11 -15.13
N GLU A 50 -19.36 -18.69 -14.05
CA GLU A 50 -19.66 -18.36 -12.66
C GLU A 50 -18.98 -17.05 -12.24
N LEU A 51 -17.90 -16.67 -12.92
CA LEU A 51 -17.08 -15.51 -12.58
C LEU A 51 -17.56 -14.26 -13.30
N SER A 52 -17.45 -13.12 -12.63
CA SER A 52 -17.63 -11.81 -13.26
C SER A 52 -16.56 -11.56 -14.34
N PRO A 53 -16.77 -10.61 -15.26
CA PRO A 53 -15.75 -10.19 -16.21
C PRO A 53 -14.41 -9.83 -15.56
N MET A 54 -14.46 -9.06 -14.48
CA MET A 54 -13.27 -8.63 -13.75
C MET A 54 -12.55 -9.81 -13.09
N ALA A 55 -13.32 -10.71 -12.46
CA ALA A 55 -12.77 -11.93 -11.87
C ALA A 55 -12.10 -12.83 -12.92
N ASN A 56 -12.68 -13.00 -14.11
CA ASN A 56 -12.05 -13.76 -15.20
C ASN A 56 -10.69 -13.15 -15.62
N VAL A 57 -10.62 -11.83 -15.80
CA VAL A 57 -9.35 -11.15 -16.14
C VAL A 57 -8.30 -11.36 -15.06
N ILE A 58 -8.68 -11.24 -13.79
CA ILE A 58 -7.76 -11.44 -12.66
C ILE A 58 -7.31 -12.89 -12.55
N VAL A 59 -8.20 -13.87 -12.73
CA VAL A 59 -7.82 -15.30 -12.76
C VAL A 59 -6.82 -15.55 -13.90
N GLY A 60 -7.01 -14.95 -15.08
CA GLY A 60 -6.04 -15.04 -16.18
C GLY A 60 -4.69 -14.38 -15.86
N ARG A 61 -4.67 -13.25 -15.12
CA ARG A 61 -3.41 -12.66 -14.62
C ARG A 61 -2.72 -13.60 -13.64
N CYS A 62 -3.46 -14.18 -12.69
CA CYS A 62 -2.94 -15.15 -11.73
C CYS A 62 -2.37 -16.39 -12.43
N SER A 63 -3.06 -16.89 -13.47
CA SER A 63 -2.61 -18.05 -14.24
C SER A 63 -1.28 -17.79 -14.95
N ARG A 64 -1.08 -16.59 -15.52
CA ARG A 64 0.20 -16.18 -16.12
C ARG A 64 1.32 -16.04 -15.08
N ILE A 65 1.02 -15.52 -13.89
CA ILE A 65 2.01 -15.40 -12.81
C ILE A 65 2.46 -16.77 -12.31
N LEU A 66 1.51 -17.71 -12.20
CA LEU A 66 1.75 -19.06 -11.68
C LEU A 66 2.25 -20.05 -12.75
N ASP A 67 2.34 -19.62 -14.01
CA ASP A 67 2.69 -20.46 -15.16
C ASP A 67 1.85 -21.74 -15.28
N VAL A 68 0.52 -21.59 -15.07
CA VAL A 68 -0.46 -22.66 -15.18
C VAL A 68 -1.68 -22.20 -15.97
N SER A 69 -2.41 -23.14 -16.57
CA SER A 69 -3.65 -22.79 -17.28
C SER A 69 -4.80 -22.46 -16.32
N MET A 70 -5.76 -21.64 -16.76
CA MET A 70 -6.96 -21.36 -15.94
C MET A 70 -7.78 -22.62 -15.66
N ASP A 71 -7.87 -23.53 -16.63
CA ASP A 71 -8.56 -24.81 -16.49
C ASP A 71 -7.88 -25.68 -15.42
N GLU A 72 -6.54 -25.67 -15.37
CA GLU A 72 -5.76 -26.37 -14.35
C GLU A 72 -5.92 -25.75 -12.97
N LEU A 73 -5.93 -24.41 -12.85
CA LEU A 73 -6.23 -23.74 -11.58
C LEU A 73 -7.60 -24.13 -11.04
N GLN A 74 -8.63 -24.14 -11.90
CA GLN A 74 -9.98 -24.53 -11.52
C GLN A 74 -10.02 -25.99 -11.07
N ASN A 75 -9.43 -26.90 -11.86
CA ASN A 75 -9.34 -28.32 -11.52
C ASN A 75 -8.60 -28.56 -10.19
N ASN A 76 -7.52 -27.81 -9.92
CA ASN A 76 -6.78 -27.94 -8.67
C ASN A 76 -7.60 -27.44 -7.48
N PHE A 77 -8.29 -26.31 -7.62
CA PHE A 77 -9.22 -25.82 -6.61
C PHE A 77 -10.34 -26.83 -6.32
N ASP A 78 -10.98 -27.38 -7.34
CA ASP A 78 -12.09 -28.31 -7.19
C ASP A 78 -11.69 -29.63 -6.51
N LYS A 79 -10.43 -30.05 -6.70
CA LYS A 79 -9.83 -31.22 -6.05
C LYS A 79 -9.40 -30.95 -4.60
N GLU A 80 -8.78 -29.80 -4.34
CA GLU A 80 -8.21 -29.46 -3.03
C GLU A 80 -9.25 -28.94 -2.03
N ALA A 81 -10.29 -28.24 -2.51
CA ALA A 81 -11.28 -27.58 -1.67
C ALA A 81 -12.39 -28.54 -1.19
N SER A 82 -12.82 -28.35 0.06
CA SER A 82 -13.99 -29.05 0.61
C SER A 82 -15.28 -28.63 -0.07
N ASP A 83 -16.31 -29.48 0.01
CA ASP A 83 -17.61 -29.22 -0.63
C ASP A 83 -18.31 -27.95 -0.10
N SER A 84 -18.08 -27.60 1.17
CA SER A 84 -18.55 -26.34 1.77
C SER A 84 -17.96 -25.10 1.10
N ILE A 85 -16.69 -25.16 0.69
CA ILE A 85 -15.98 -24.06 0.00
C ILE A 85 -16.43 -23.98 -1.47
N LYS A 86 -16.75 -25.12 -2.08
CA LYS A 86 -17.23 -25.22 -3.47
C LYS A 86 -18.72 -24.92 -3.62
N HIS A 87 -19.42 -24.55 -2.55
CA HIS A 87 -20.85 -24.25 -2.62
C HIS A 87 -21.14 -23.16 -3.68
N PRO A 88 -22.14 -23.33 -4.58
CA PRO A 88 -22.35 -22.43 -5.71
C PRO A 88 -22.47 -20.93 -5.37
N SER A 89 -23.02 -20.61 -4.20
CA SER A 89 -23.15 -19.21 -3.73
C SER A 89 -21.81 -18.53 -3.44
N ASN A 90 -20.77 -19.30 -3.11
CA ASN A 90 -19.47 -18.81 -2.67
C ASN A 90 -18.35 -19.20 -3.63
N TYR A 91 -18.62 -20.11 -4.58
CA TYR A 91 -17.64 -20.68 -5.50
C TYR A 91 -16.80 -19.60 -6.17
N ALA A 92 -17.44 -18.61 -6.81
CA ALA A 92 -16.73 -17.55 -7.53
C ALA A 92 -15.76 -16.77 -6.63
N ARG A 93 -16.19 -16.43 -5.41
CA ARG A 93 -15.35 -15.70 -4.44
C ARG A 93 -14.19 -16.56 -3.96
N ASN A 94 -14.47 -17.80 -3.56
CA ASN A 94 -13.47 -18.71 -3.00
C ASN A 94 -12.43 -19.13 -4.05
N PHE A 95 -12.86 -19.36 -5.28
CA PHE A 95 -11.97 -19.67 -6.39
C PHE A 95 -11.08 -18.47 -6.77
N LEU A 96 -11.66 -17.26 -6.80
CA LEU A 96 -10.89 -16.03 -7.01
C LEU A 96 -9.83 -15.86 -5.91
N GLU A 97 -10.21 -16.03 -4.65
CA GLU A 97 -9.28 -15.97 -3.51
C GLU A 97 -8.15 -16.98 -3.64
N TYR A 98 -8.46 -18.23 -3.97
CA TYR A 98 -7.47 -19.28 -4.21
C TYR A 98 -6.42 -18.86 -5.25
N CYS A 99 -6.88 -18.31 -6.38
CA CYS A 99 -6.01 -17.83 -7.45
C CYS A 99 -5.16 -16.63 -6.98
N CYS A 100 -5.79 -15.64 -6.35
CA CYS A 100 -5.13 -14.44 -5.85
C CYS A 100 -4.03 -14.79 -4.84
N PHE A 101 -4.33 -15.58 -3.81
CA PHE A 101 -3.36 -15.87 -2.76
C PHE A 101 -2.17 -16.68 -3.26
N ARG A 102 -2.36 -17.64 -4.16
CA ARG A 102 -1.24 -18.35 -4.79
C ARG A 102 -0.36 -17.39 -5.60
N ALA A 103 -0.96 -16.52 -6.42
CA ALA A 103 -0.21 -15.56 -7.22
C ALA A 103 0.54 -14.52 -6.37
N LEU A 104 -0.07 -14.02 -5.29
CA LEU A 104 0.55 -13.08 -4.35
C LEU A 104 1.70 -13.72 -3.56
N ALA A 105 1.56 -14.99 -3.16
CA ALA A 105 2.61 -15.74 -2.48
C ALA A 105 3.88 -15.86 -3.34
N LEU A 106 3.74 -16.04 -4.66
CA LEU A 106 4.87 -16.05 -5.59
C LEU A 106 5.41 -14.64 -5.86
N SER A 107 4.51 -13.69 -6.16
CA SER A 107 4.89 -12.33 -6.54
C SER A 107 5.61 -11.57 -5.43
N SER A 108 5.26 -11.82 -4.16
CA SER A 108 5.87 -11.17 -2.99
C SER A 108 7.30 -11.63 -2.69
N GLN A 109 7.77 -12.73 -3.29
CA GLN A 109 9.16 -13.20 -3.16
C GLN A 109 10.16 -12.31 -3.90
N VAL A 110 9.68 -11.51 -4.86
CA VAL A 110 10.52 -10.56 -5.60
C VAL A 110 10.88 -9.38 -4.69
N THR A 111 12.18 -9.11 -4.56
CA THR A 111 12.67 -7.99 -3.74
C THR A 111 12.22 -6.65 -4.33
N GLY A 112 11.58 -5.81 -3.51
CA GLY A 112 11.11 -4.49 -3.94
C GLY A 112 9.85 -4.53 -4.79
N HIS A 113 9.05 -5.60 -4.71
CA HIS A 113 7.78 -5.76 -5.43
C HIS A 113 6.80 -4.58 -5.23
N LEU A 114 6.82 -3.90 -4.07
CA LEU A 114 6.00 -2.71 -3.82
C LEU A 114 6.36 -1.53 -4.74
N GLY A 115 7.62 -1.47 -5.19
CA GLY A 115 8.08 -0.49 -6.17
C GLY A 115 7.57 -0.74 -7.58
N ASP A 116 7.13 -1.96 -7.90
CA ASP A 116 6.58 -2.31 -9.20
C ASP A 116 5.14 -1.80 -9.37
N LYS A 117 4.91 -0.99 -10.41
CA LYS A 117 3.58 -0.45 -10.73
C LYS A 117 2.61 -1.55 -11.16
N SER A 118 3.05 -2.57 -11.90
CA SER A 118 2.16 -3.68 -12.29
C SER A 118 1.70 -4.45 -11.07
N PHE A 119 2.60 -4.76 -10.14
CA PHE A 119 2.25 -5.39 -8.88
C PHE A 119 1.23 -4.59 -8.07
N ARG A 120 1.45 -3.28 -7.86
CA ARG A 120 0.49 -2.44 -7.12
C ARG A 120 -0.89 -2.40 -7.79
N ARG A 121 -0.91 -2.38 -9.13
CA ARG A 121 -2.18 -2.40 -9.88
C ARG A 121 -2.87 -3.75 -9.78
N LEU A 122 -2.11 -4.84 -9.85
CA LEU A 122 -2.62 -6.20 -9.69
C LEU A 122 -3.30 -6.38 -8.34
N THR A 123 -2.65 -6.00 -7.22
CA THR A 123 -3.24 -6.17 -5.88
C THR A 123 -4.52 -5.36 -5.71
N PHE A 124 -4.58 -4.15 -6.28
CA PHE A 124 -5.79 -3.34 -6.27
C PHE A 124 -6.91 -3.93 -7.14
N ASP A 125 -6.60 -4.40 -8.35
CA ASP A 125 -7.59 -5.01 -9.23
C ASP A 125 -8.11 -6.34 -8.65
N MET A 126 -7.28 -7.10 -7.90
CA MET A 126 -7.73 -8.27 -7.14
C MET A 126 -8.79 -7.89 -6.09
N MET A 127 -8.62 -6.75 -5.40
CA MET A 127 -9.63 -6.25 -4.45
C MET A 127 -10.92 -5.84 -5.18
N LEU A 128 -10.84 -5.17 -6.33
CA LEU A 128 -12.00 -4.83 -7.14
C LEU A 128 -12.75 -6.07 -7.64
N ALA A 129 -12.03 -7.09 -8.10
CA ALA A 129 -12.61 -8.36 -8.50
C ALA A 129 -13.31 -9.06 -7.34
N TRP A 130 -12.77 -8.94 -6.12
CA TRP A 130 -13.30 -9.58 -4.93
C TRP A 130 -14.63 -8.97 -4.46
N GLU A 131 -14.84 -7.66 -4.66
CA GLU A 131 -16.12 -6.99 -4.39
C GLU A 131 -17.28 -7.62 -5.17
N VAL A 132 -17.04 -7.92 -6.46
CA VAL A 132 -18.04 -8.47 -7.38
C VAL A 132 -17.48 -9.69 -8.13
N PRO A 133 -17.33 -10.84 -7.45
CA PRO A 133 -16.62 -11.99 -8.03
C PRO A 133 -17.51 -12.82 -8.94
N SER A 134 -18.84 -12.78 -8.75
CA SER A 134 -19.80 -13.62 -9.48
C SER A 134 -20.45 -12.89 -10.65
N SER A 135 -20.78 -13.61 -11.73
CA SER A 135 -21.54 -13.10 -12.88
C SER A 135 -23.01 -12.78 -12.56
N SER A 136 -23.55 -13.32 -11.46
CA SER A 136 -24.94 -13.14 -11.03
C SER A 136 -25.20 -11.84 -10.25
N GLN A 137 -24.16 -11.07 -9.94
CA GLN A 137 -24.29 -9.80 -9.24
C GLN A 137 -24.46 -8.63 -10.23
N PRO A 138 -25.28 -7.62 -9.90
CA PRO A 138 -25.52 -6.50 -10.81
C PRO A 138 -24.20 -5.79 -11.12
N VAL A 139 -23.86 -5.74 -12.41
CA VAL A 139 -22.71 -5.02 -12.93
C VAL A 139 -23.00 -3.53 -12.78
N HIS A 140 -22.59 -2.92 -11.67
CA HIS A 140 -22.33 -1.48 -11.69
C HIS A 140 -21.24 -1.28 -12.74
N LYS A 141 -21.55 -0.52 -13.80
CA LYS A 141 -20.54 -0.13 -14.78
C LYS A 141 -19.34 0.37 -13.99
N VAL A 142 -18.20 -0.30 -14.15
CA VAL A 142 -16.93 0.08 -13.53
C VAL A 142 -16.61 1.45 -14.09
N ASP A 143 -17.03 2.49 -13.37
CA ASP A 143 -16.76 3.87 -13.72
C ASP A 143 -15.27 4.13 -13.49
N MET A 144 -14.73 5.20 -14.10
CA MET A 144 -13.30 5.57 -14.05
C MET A 144 -12.75 5.79 -12.63
N GLU A 145 -13.60 5.72 -11.59
CA GLU A 145 -13.26 5.83 -10.18
C GLU A 145 -13.72 4.59 -9.39
N SER A 146 -13.40 3.39 -9.90
CA SER A 146 -13.61 2.13 -9.18
C SER A 146 -12.85 2.17 -7.85
N THR A 147 -13.58 2.11 -6.74
CA THR A 147 -13.04 2.16 -5.38
C THR A 147 -13.28 0.86 -4.63
N VAL A 148 -12.34 0.52 -3.75
CA VAL A 148 -12.33 -0.70 -2.94
C VAL A 148 -12.98 -0.41 -1.58
N GLY A 149 -13.84 -1.30 -1.11
CA GLY A 149 -14.41 -1.27 0.23
C GLY A 149 -13.52 -1.99 1.26
N VAL A 150 -13.90 -1.84 2.52
CA VAL A 150 -13.12 -2.37 3.66
C VAL A 150 -12.96 -3.89 3.61
N GLU A 151 -14.01 -4.62 3.20
CA GLU A 151 -14.01 -6.10 3.17
C GLU A 151 -13.00 -6.64 2.15
N ALA A 152 -12.98 -6.09 0.94
CA ALA A 152 -12.03 -6.51 -0.08
C ALA A 152 -10.59 -6.16 0.31
N PHE A 153 -10.37 -4.97 0.89
CA PHE A 153 -9.05 -4.57 1.38
C PHE A 153 -8.58 -5.48 2.53
N SER A 154 -9.40 -5.68 3.56
CA SER A 154 -9.06 -6.48 4.74
C SER A 154 -8.85 -7.95 4.40
N ARG A 155 -9.44 -8.44 3.30
CA ARG A 155 -9.24 -9.81 2.83
C ARG A 155 -7.97 -10.01 2.00
N ILE A 156 -7.70 -9.11 1.04
CA ILE A 156 -6.61 -9.29 0.07
C ILE A 156 -5.31 -8.66 0.55
N ALA A 157 -5.34 -7.46 1.14
CA ALA A 157 -4.13 -6.74 1.52
C ALA A 157 -3.24 -7.52 2.52
N PRO A 158 -3.79 -8.19 3.56
CA PRO A 158 -2.98 -8.94 4.51
C PRO A 158 -2.37 -10.24 3.97
N ALA A 159 -2.71 -10.65 2.75
CA ALA A 159 -1.98 -11.73 2.08
C ALA A 159 -0.50 -11.38 1.87
N ILE A 160 -0.16 -10.10 1.94
CA ILE A 160 1.21 -9.59 1.97
C ILE A 160 1.37 -8.80 3.27
N PRO A 161 1.94 -9.40 4.33
CA PRO A 161 2.04 -8.75 5.65
C PRO A 161 2.78 -7.40 5.64
N THR A 162 3.65 -7.18 4.65
CA THR A 162 4.31 -5.88 4.47
C THR A 162 3.32 -4.77 4.07
N ILE A 163 2.27 -5.09 3.31
CA ILE A 163 1.22 -4.15 2.89
C ILE A 163 0.23 -3.88 4.01
N ALA A 164 -0.23 -4.91 4.71
CA ALA A 164 -1.16 -4.74 5.82
C ALA A 164 -1.02 -5.91 6.78
N ASP A 165 -1.05 -5.62 8.07
CA ASP A 165 -1.12 -6.63 9.11
C ASP A 165 -2.58 -6.94 9.47
N VAL A 166 -2.90 -8.19 9.79
CA VAL A 166 -4.28 -8.65 10.05
C VAL A 166 -4.90 -7.95 11.26
N ILE A 167 -4.11 -7.48 12.22
CA ILE A 167 -4.59 -6.81 13.43
C ILE A 167 -4.86 -5.32 13.14
N THR A 168 -4.03 -4.70 12.31
CA THR A 168 -4.08 -3.24 12.06
C THR A 168 -4.79 -2.86 10.75
N CYS A 169 -5.21 -3.82 9.93
CA CYS A 169 -5.73 -3.58 8.59
C CYS A 169 -6.94 -2.65 8.55
N PHE A 170 -7.87 -2.75 9.51
CA PHE A 170 -9.05 -1.88 9.58
C PHE A 170 -8.67 -0.43 9.89
N ASN A 171 -7.79 -0.22 10.88
CA ASN A 171 -7.28 1.12 11.20
C ASN A 171 -6.52 1.73 10.01
N LEU A 172 -5.73 0.92 9.29
CA LEU A 172 -5.05 1.36 8.08
C LEU A 172 -6.05 1.76 6.99
N PHE A 173 -7.06 0.94 6.75
CA PHE A 173 -8.09 1.25 5.76
C PHE A 173 -8.84 2.54 6.08
N ASP A 174 -9.22 2.75 7.34
CA ASP A 174 -9.92 3.96 7.77
C ASP A 174 -9.10 5.21 7.45
N VAL A 175 -7.79 5.20 7.75
CA VAL A 175 -6.87 6.30 7.41
C VAL A 175 -6.76 6.50 5.90
N LEU A 176 -6.62 5.41 5.13
CA LEU A 176 -6.49 5.49 3.68
C LEU A 176 -7.79 5.92 2.97
N SER A 177 -8.94 5.73 3.59
CA SER A 177 -10.25 6.02 3.00
C SER A 177 -10.96 7.23 3.64
N THR A 178 -10.32 7.92 4.59
CA THR A 178 -10.91 9.03 5.35
C THR A 178 -11.44 10.14 4.44
N SER A 179 -10.71 10.51 3.38
CA SER A 179 -11.11 11.57 2.44
C SER A 179 -12.20 11.15 1.45
N SER A 180 -12.57 9.86 1.42
CA SER A 180 -13.35 9.23 0.36
C SER A 180 -14.55 8.45 0.89
N GLY A 181 -15.00 8.78 2.11
CA GLY A 181 -16.21 8.22 2.69
C GLY A 181 -16.17 6.70 2.89
N GLY A 182 -15.00 6.15 3.27
CA GLY A 182 -14.85 4.71 3.49
C GLY A 182 -14.65 3.90 2.22
N ARG A 183 -14.29 4.54 1.09
CA ARG A 183 -13.87 3.84 -0.13
C ARG A 183 -12.45 4.21 -0.52
N LEU A 184 -11.65 3.21 -0.88
CA LEU A 184 -10.24 3.36 -1.22
C LEU A 184 -10.06 3.48 -2.74
N SER A 185 -9.49 4.59 -3.21
CA SER A 185 -9.14 4.77 -4.62
C SER A 185 -7.75 4.21 -4.94
N PHE A 186 -7.52 3.84 -6.21
CA PHE A 186 -6.22 3.36 -6.64
C PHE A 186 -5.11 4.40 -6.42
N ALA A 187 -5.41 5.69 -6.62
CA ALA A 187 -4.43 6.76 -6.44
C ALA A 187 -3.91 6.84 -5.00
N VAL A 188 -4.80 6.68 -4.01
CA VAL A 188 -4.40 6.66 -2.59
C VAL A 188 -3.64 5.38 -2.26
N TYR A 189 -4.12 4.23 -2.74
CA TYR A 189 -3.44 2.95 -2.53
C TYR A 189 -2.03 2.90 -3.17
N GLU A 190 -1.89 3.39 -4.40
CA GLU A 190 -0.61 3.51 -5.09
C GLU A 190 0.34 4.42 -4.33
N LYS A 191 -0.14 5.59 -3.90
CA LYS A 191 0.67 6.51 -3.09
C LYS A 191 1.13 5.84 -1.80
N TYR A 192 0.23 5.18 -1.08
CA TYR A 192 0.55 4.45 0.14
C TYR A 192 1.69 3.43 -0.07
N LEU A 193 1.59 2.57 -1.08
CA LEU A 193 2.60 1.54 -1.34
C LEU A 193 3.94 2.11 -1.82
N VAL A 194 3.92 3.18 -2.61
CA VAL A 194 5.15 3.89 -3.03
C VAL A 194 5.86 4.50 -1.83
N GLU A 195 5.12 5.13 -0.92
CA GLU A 195 5.67 5.68 0.32
C GLU A 195 6.24 4.57 1.23
N LEU A 196 5.50 3.48 1.39
CA LEU A 196 5.91 2.32 2.18
C LEU A 196 7.21 1.70 1.67
N GLU A 197 7.34 1.46 0.35
CA GLU A 197 8.57 0.95 -0.26
C GLU A 197 9.77 1.87 0.01
N ARG A 198 9.56 3.19 -0.02
CA ARG A 198 10.63 4.16 0.27
C ARG A 198 11.06 4.10 1.73
N VAL A 199 10.10 3.99 2.66
CA VAL A 199 10.39 3.86 4.10
C VAL A 199 11.14 2.55 4.36
N ILE A 200 10.72 1.43 3.76
CA ILE A 200 11.41 0.14 3.90
C ILE A 200 12.85 0.22 3.37
N LYS A 201 13.08 0.87 2.23
CA LYS A 201 14.42 1.10 1.68
C LYS A 201 15.28 1.95 2.63
N LYS A 202 14.74 3.07 3.12
CA LYS A 202 15.40 3.95 4.10
C LYS A 202 15.79 3.15 5.35
N MET A 203 14.84 2.42 5.95
CA MET A 203 15.07 1.59 7.13
C MET A 203 16.20 0.57 6.92
N LYS A 204 16.20 -0.17 5.81
CA LYS A 204 17.26 -1.15 5.49
C LYS A 204 18.64 -0.50 5.44
N THR A 205 18.75 0.69 4.84
CA THR A 205 20.03 1.43 4.75
C THR A 205 20.48 2.06 6.07
N GLN A 206 19.55 2.43 6.96
CA GLN A 206 19.86 3.13 8.22
C GLN A 206 20.39 2.22 9.33
N SER A 207 20.26 0.90 9.19
CA SER A 207 20.60 -0.11 10.20
C SER A 207 22.06 -0.09 10.72
N GLN A 208 22.96 0.69 10.10
CA GLN A 208 24.39 0.75 10.40
C GLN A 208 24.85 1.96 11.26
N SER A 209 23.95 2.74 11.88
CA SER A 209 24.35 3.89 12.72
C SER A 209 25.26 3.48 13.90
N SER A 210 26.42 4.14 14.02
CA SER A 210 27.54 3.70 14.88
C SER A 210 27.41 4.03 16.37
N LEU A 211 26.73 5.12 16.74
CA LEU A 211 26.75 5.63 18.14
C LEU A 211 25.95 4.76 19.13
N LEU A 212 24.86 4.15 18.67
CA LEU A 212 24.04 3.24 19.48
C LEU A 212 24.38 1.77 19.24
N SER A 213 25.41 1.48 18.41
CA SER A 213 25.75 0.11 18.02
C SER A 213 26.03 -0.78 19.23
N SER A 214 26.80 -0.31 20.21
CA SER A 214 27.12 -1.08 21.42
C SER A 214 25.89 -1.42 22.27
N LEU A 215 24.95 -0.48 22.43
CA LEU A 215 23.71 -0.69 23.18
C LEU A 215 22.77 -1.66 22.45
N ARG A 216 22.63 -1.48 21.13
CA ARG A 216 21.68 -2.23 20.29
C ARG A 216 22.15 -3.64 19.96
N SER A 217 23.46 -3.83 19.73
CA SER A 217 24.03 -5.11 19.30
C SER A 217 23.75 -6.25 20.28
N GLY A 218 23.69 -5.96 21.58
CA GLY A 218 23.36 -6.96 22.60
C GLY A 218 21.92 -7.49 22.51
N ARG A 219 20.97 -6.68 22.00
CA ARG A 219 19.54 -7.04 21.87
C ARG A 219 19.14 -7.44 20.44
N GLY A 220 20.04 -7.33 19.46
CA GLY A 220 19.69 -7.53 18.05
C GLY A 220 18.70 -6.49 17.52
N GLU A 221 18.63 -5.34 18.18
CA GLU A 221 17.64 -4.27 17.94
C GLU A 221 17.84 -3.62 16.55
N LYS A 222 16.76 -3.22 15.88
CA LYS A 222 16.78 -2.66 14.51
C LYS A 222 16.31 -1.21 14.50
N ILE A 223 16.99 -0.36 13.75
CA ILE A 223 16.56 1.04 13.58
C ILE A 223 15.37 1.05 12.63
N LEU A 224 14.27 1.67 13.06
CA LEU A 224 13.09 1.92 12.23
C LEU A 224 13.18 3.32 11.60
N GLU A 225 13.53 4.33 12.40
CA GLU A 225 13.64 5.72 11.94
C GLU A 225 14.63 6.54 12.78
N VAL A 226 15.21 7.58 12.17
CA VAL A 226 16.08 8.57 12.84
C VAL A 226 15.69 9.97 12.36
N ASP A 227 15.42 10.86 13.33
CA ASP A 227 15.15 12.28 13.13
C ASP A 227 16.09 13.15 13.97
N GLY A 228 16.22 14.44 13.65
CA GLY A 228 17.23 15.33 14.24
C GLY A 228 18.66 15.06 13.76
N THR A 229 18.80 14.67 12.49
CA THR A 229 20.08 14.48 11.79
C THR A 229 20.52 15.77 11.10
N LEU A 230 21.69 15.80 10.44
CA LEU A 230 22.12 16.95 9.63
C LEU A 230 21.13 17.32 8.51
N THR A 231 20.30 16.36 8.08
CA THR A 231 19.33 16.54 6.99
C THR A 231 17.89 16.73 7.46
N THR A 232 17.63 16.62 8.77
CA THR A 232 16.27 16.75 9.35
C THR A 232 16.27 17.76 10.49
N GLN A 233 15.12 18.38 10.77
CA GLN A 233 15.03 19.33 11.89
C GLN A 233 15.27 18.60 13.22
N PRO A 234 15.92 19.24 14.21
CA PRO A 234 16.13 18.66 15.52
C PRO A 234 14.79 18.37 16.20
N VAL A 235 14.72 17.22 16.87
CA VAL A 235 13.58 16.88 17.72
C VAL A 235 13.76 17.58 19.06
N LEU A 236 12.69 18.19 19.57
CA LEU A 236 12.69 18.85 20.87
C LEU A 236 12.18 17.89 21.95
N GLU A 237 13.02 17.56 22.92
CA GLU A 237 12.60 16.88 24.14
C GLU A 237 12.17 17.90 25.18
N HIS A 238 10.91 17.83 25.59
CA HIS A 238 10.36 18.67 26.65
C HIS A 238 10.41 17.92 27.98
N VAL A 239 11.12 18.49 28.97
CA VAL A 239 11.14 17.99 30.35
C VAL A 239 10.79 19.14 31.29
N GLY A 240 9.59 19.06 31.89
CA GLY A 240 9.03 20.18 32.64
C GLY A 240 8.87 21.42 31.76
N ILE A 241 9.53 22.51 32.13
CA ILE A 241 9.53 23.77 31.36
C ILE A 241 10.73 23.91 30.40
N SER A 242 11.64 22.93 30.38
CA SER A 242 12.85 22.96 29.56
C SER A 242 12.64 22.20 28.25
N ALA A 243 13.26 22.67 27.18
CA ALA A 243 13.26 22.00 25.87
C ALA A 243 14.70 21.83 25.38
N TRP A 244 15.06 20.60 25.01
CA TRP A 244 16.39 20.25 24.54
C TRP A 244 16.33 19.81 23.08
N PRO A 245 17.09 20.43 22.16
CA PRO A 245 17.18 19.95 20.78
C PRO A 245 18.08 18.71 20.70
N GLY A 246 17.68 17.71 19.93
CA GLY A 246 18.40 16.46 19.83
C GLY A 246 18.06 15.62 18.62
N ARG A 247 18.73 14.47 18.55
CA ARG A 247 18.41 13.38 17.62
C ARG A 247 17.50 12.38 18.33
N LEU A 248 16.45 11.94 17.65
CA LEU A 248 15.58 10.86 18.11
C LEU A 248 15.78 9.65 17.19
N THR A 249 16.06 8.49 17.78
CA THR A 249 16.15 7.21 17.06
C THR A 249 15.05 6.28 17.57
N LEU A 250 14.16 5.86 16.67
CA LEU A 250 13.15 4.84 16.92
C LEU A 250 13.67 3.47 16.49
N THR A 251 13.46 2.48 17.34
CA THR A 251 13.77 1.09 17.06
C THR A 251 12.55 0.20 17.29
N ASP A 252 12.71 -1.10 17.04
CA ASP A 252 11.74 -2.12 17.41
C ASP A 252 11.64 -2.38 18.92
N HIS A 253 12.47 -1.73 19.76
CA HIS A 253 12.45 -1.92 21.22
C HIS A 253 12.32 -0.63 22.04
N ALA A 254 12.80 0.51 21.55
CA ALA A 254 12.91 1.73 22.34
C ALA A 254 12.97 3.00 21.47
N LEU A 255 12.79 4.14 22.13
CA LEU A 255 13.14 5.46 21.62
C LEU A 255 14.43 5.94 22.30
N TYR A 256 15.43 6.35 21.52
CA TYR A 256 16.68 6.92 22.03
C TYR A 256 16.74 8.40 21.69
N PHE A 257 16.91 9.24 22.71
CA PHE A 257 17.08 10.68 22.54
C PHE A 257 18.51 11.10 22.89
N GLU A 258 19.20 11.72 21.92
CA GLU A 258 20.55 12.26 22.08
C GLU A 258 20.52 13.79 21.98
N ALA A 259 20.62 14.49 23.11
CA ALA A 259 20.64 15.96 23.11
C ALA A 259 21.90 16.49 22.39
N ILE A 260 21.74 17.57 21.61
CA ILE A 260 22.84 18.26 20.95
C ILE A 260 23.59 19.10 21.99
N ARG A 261 24.91 18.88 22.10
CA ARG A 261 25.87 19.78 22.73
C ARG A 261 26.80 20.37 21.68
N VAL A 262 27.59 21.37 22.07
CA VAL A 262 28.57 22.03 21.19
C VAL A 262 29.45 20.98 20.49
N MET A 263 29.12 20.70 19.23
CA MET A 263 29.78 19.73 18.32
C MET A 263 29.70 18.23 18.70
N THR A 264 28.98 17.83 19.76
CA THR A 264 28.83 16.42 20.18
C THR A 264 27.41 16.09 20.63
N TYR A 265 27.08 14.81 20.71
CA TYR A 265 25.81 14.34 21.28
C TYR A 265 26.01 13.85 22.71
N ASP A 266 25.03 14.11 23.58
CA ASP A 266 24.98 13.53 24.93
C ASP A 266 24.73 12.02 24.90
N LYS A 267 25.00 11.34 26.02
CA LYS A 267 24.60 9.95 26.20
C LYS A 267 23.09 9.83 25.99
N ALA A 268 22.68 8.90 25.15
CA ALA A 268 21.27 8.70 24.83
C ALA A 268 20.42 8.42 26.08
N LYS A 269 19.32 9.16 26.21
CA LYS A 269 18.23 8.81 27.11
C LYS A 269 17.37 7.74 26.43
N VAL A 270 17.05 6.67 27.16
CA VAL A 270 16.34 5.49 26.63
C VAL A 270 14.92 5.49 27.14
N TYR A 271 13.96 5.46 26.22
CA TYR A 271 12.54 5.32 26.49
C TYR A 271 12.11 3.94 26.01
N GLU A 272 12.06 2.98 26.93
CA GLU A 272 11.84 1.56 26.62
C GLU A 272 10.39 1.31 26.18
N LEU A 273 10.20 0.63 25.05
CA LEU A 273 8.89 0.29 24.48
C LEU A 273 8.58 -1.21 24.60
N ALA A 274 9.59 -2.07 24.70
CA ALA A 274 9.41 -3.53 24.69
C ALA A 274 9.12 -4.13 26.08
N ASP A 275 9.65 -3.54 27.14
CA ASP A 275 9.45 -4.05 28.51
C ASP A 275 8.09 -3.59 29.09
N ASP A 276 7.50 -4.31 30.05
CA ASP A 276 6.27 -3.87 30.74
C ASP A 276 6.60 -2.88 31.87
N LEU A 277 6.86 -1.63 31.52
CA LEU A 277 7.16 -0.54 32.47
C LEU A 277 5.95 0.35 32.74
N LYS A 278 4.74 -0.17 32.50
CA LYS A 278 3.47 0.59 32.57
C LYS A 278 3.54 1.89 31.77
N GLN A 279 4.07 1.80 30.56
CA GLN A 279 4.22 2.95 29.67
C GLN A 279 2.86 3.52 29.30
N VAL A 280 2.76 4.85 29.30
CA VAL A 280 1.65 5.59 28.74
C VAL A 280 2.19 6.44 27.59
N ILE A 281 1.73 6.15 26.38
CA ILE A 281 2.08 6.87 25.16
C ILE A 281 0.80 7.49 24.61
N LYS A 282 0.80 8.82 24.43
CA LYS A 282 -0.32 9.52 23.81
C LYS A 282 0.13 10.73 22.99
N PRO A 283 -0.64 11.15 21.98
CA PRO A 283 -0.42 12.41 21.31
C PRO A 283 -0.50 13.58 22.29
N GLU A 284 0.33 14.61 22.09
CA GLU A 284 0.35 15.83 22.88
C GLU A 284 0.56 17.04 21.95
N LEU A 285 0.34 18.25 22.45
CA LEU A 285 0.55 19.49 21.68
C LEU A 285 1.55 20.37 22.43
N THR A 286 2.62 20.77 21.73
CA THR A 286 3.67 21.64 22.27
C THR A 286 3.58 23.08 21.76
N GLY A 287 2.62 23.38 20.87
CA GLY A 287 2.39 24.72 20.36
C GLY A 287 1.89 25.70 21.43
N PRO A 288 2.15 27.02 21.29
CA PRO A 288 1.65 28.05 22.21
C PRO A 288 0.14 27.92 22.40
N TRP A 289 -0.33 28.02 23.65
CA TRP A 289 -1.75 27.92 24.02
C TRP A 289 -2.46 26.63 23.56
N GLY A 290 -1.72 25.52 23.39
CA GLY A 290 -2.28 24.26 22.88
C GLY A 290 -2.65 24.33 21.40
N SER A 291 -2.09 25.30 20.66
CA SER A 291 -2.23 25.34 19.21
C SER A 291 -1.57 24.12 18.57
N ARG A 292 -2.12 23.67 17.43
CA ARG A 292 -1.53 22.62 16.59
C ARG A 292 -0.34 23.13 15.76
N LEU A 293 0.37 24.13 16.27
CA LEU A 293 1.62 24.58 15.66
C LEU A 293 2.71 23.64 16.17
N PHE A 294 3.41 22.92 15.27
CA PHE A 294 4.31 21.79 15.59
C PHE A 294 3.56 20.51 16.06
N ASP A 295 2.64 20.04 15.23
CA ASP A 295 1.56 19.06 15.49
C ASP A 295 1.96 17.58 15.62
N LYS A 296 3.21 17.26 15.96
CA LYS A 296 3.69 15.85 16.02
C LYS A 296 4.27 15.43 17.38
N ALA A 297 3.90 16.12 18.46
CA ALA A 297 4.41 15.77 19.78
C ALA A 297 3.76 14.49 20.34
N VAL A 298 4.58 13.70 21.02
CA VAL A 298 4.16 12.48 21.71
C VAL A 298 4.66 12.57 23.15
N MET A 299 3.76 12.33 24.10
CA MET A 299 4.12 12.21 25.50
C MET A 299 4.39 10.74 25.81
N TYR A 300 5.53 10.49 26.46
CA TYR A 300 5.88 9.19 27.04
C TYR A 300 5.98 9.34 28.56
N LYS A 301 5.42 8.38 29.30
CA LYS A 301 5.56 8.25 30.75
C LYS A 301 5.72 6.79 31.12
N SER A 302 6.58 6.45 32.09
CA SER A 302 6.71 5.07 32.60
C SER A 302 6.97 5.05 34.11
N ILE A 303 7.10 3.87 34.72
CA ILE A 303 7.59 3.79 36.10
C ILE A 303 9.10 4.04 36.23
N SER A 304 9.85 3.89 35.12
CA SER A 304 11.30 4.07 35.08
C SER A 304 11.74 5.52 34.79
N LEU A 305 10.81 6.34 34.31
CA LEU A 305 11.01 7.70 33.78
C LEU A 305 9.73 8.53 33.93
#